data_AF-A0A2T6FP02-F1
#
_entry.id   AF-A0A2T6FP02-F1
#
_cell.length_a   1.000
_cell.length_b   1.000
_cell.length_c   1.000
_cell.angle_alpha   90.00
_cell.angle_beta   90.00
_cell.angle_gamma   90.00
#
_symmetry.space_group_name_H-M   'P 1'
#
loop_
_entity.id
_entity.type
_entity.pdbx_description
1 polymer ?
#
loop_
_entity_poly.entity_id
_entity_poly.type
_entity_poly.pdbx_seq_one_letter_code
_entity_poly.pdbx_strand_id
1 'polypeptide(L)'
;MGEVNNYQYVPNPTGWVDPLGLSCKEEKYSNLKEMESEYKAEELGFAKAWADLPFDVEVEYLESAAQRAKFEVFVKDGLMVDSVGTPLDTSNSNTGKYIFVMNSQGQIFAGAPRIFEFHHSSFLAGAPVASAGEIDVAHGLLLMNNNDSGHYKPNNDHNDQFFSEMKERGIDASKTREYVKKD
;
A
#
# COMPACT_ATOMS: atom_id res chain seq x y z
N MET A 1 -47.78 19.03 15.47
CA MET A 1 -47.21 19.94 14.45
C MET A 1 -46.03 19.20 13.85
N GLY A 2 -46.22 18.60 12.67
CA GLY A 2 -45.19 17.86 11.96
C GLY A 2 -44.75 18.71 10.77
N GLU A 3 -43.45 19.00 10.70
CA GLU A 3 -42.86 19.72 9.58
C GLU A 3 -42.85 18.82 8.35
N VAL A 4 -43.40 19.33 7.25
CA VAL A 4 -43.36 18.69 5.94
C VAL A 4 -41.96 18.88 5.35
N ASN A 5 -41.19 17.79 5.33
CA ASN A 5 -39.91 17.73 4.61
C ASN A 5 -40.17 17.85 3.11
N ASN A 6 -39.74 18.96 2.50
CA ASN A 6 -39.96 19.27 1.08
C ASN A 6 -38.80 18.82 0.17
N TYR A 7 -38.12 17.71 0.51
CA TYR A 7 -37.09 17.15 -0.37
C TYR A 7 -37.74 16.39 -1.51
N GLN A 8 -37.94 17.10 -2.62
CA GLN A 8 -38.38 16.53 -3.88
C GLN A 8 -37.23 15.66 -4.42
N TYR A 9 -37.47 14.35 -4.52
CA TYR A 9 -36.53 13.40 -5.11
C TYR A 9 -36.39 13.75 -6.60
N VAL A 10 -35.27 14.36 -6.98
CA VAL A 10 -34.91 14.49 -8.39
C VAL A 10 -34.39 13.13 -8.86
N PRO A 11 -35.01 12.49 -9.86
CA PRO A 11 -34.49 11.25 -10.41
C PRO A 11 -33.08 11.51 -10.95
N ASN A 12 -32.14 10.63 -10.60
CA ASN A 12 -30.75 10.73 -11.02
C ASN A 12 -30.68 10.75 -12.55
N PRO A 13 -30.22 11.84 -13.20
CA PRO A 13 -30.05 11.85 -14.65
C PRO A 13 -28.93 10.87 -15.01
N THR A 14 -29.22 9.90 -15.87
CA THR A 14 -28.25 8.89 -16.37
C THR A 14 -27.17 9.48 -17.30
N GLY A 15 -26.74 10.72 -17.06
CA GLY A 15 -25.80 11.45 -17.90
C GLY A 15 -25.13 12.66 -17.22
N TRP A 16 -25.08 12.72 -15.89
CA TRP A 16 -24.26 13.72 -15.20
C TRP A 16 -22.77 13.42 -15.45
N VAL A 17 -22.11 14.27 -16.24
CA VAL A 17 -20.66 14.32 -16.37
C VAL A 17 -20.16 15.38 -15.39
N ASP A 18 -19.32 14.98 -14.43
CA ASP A 18 -18.76 15.90 -13.44
C ASP A 18 -17.92 17.00 -14.12
N PRO A 19 -18.28 18.29 -14.01
CA PRO A 19 -17.56 19.39 -14.63
C PRO A 19 -16.14 19.61 -14.09
N LEU A 20 -15.77 18.94 -12.98
CA LEU A 20 -14.42 18.97 -12.43
C LEU A 20 -13.52 17.82 -12.93
N GLY A 21 -14.08 16.85 -13.67
CA GLY A 21 -13.33 15.66 -14.10
C GLY A 21 -12.86 14.77 -12.95
N LEU A 22 -13.45 14.90 -11.75
CA LEU A 22 -13.17 14.06 -10.60
C LEU A 22 -14.03 12.80 -10.69
N SER A 23 -13.76 11.94 -11.67
CA SER A 23 -14.21 10.56 -11.52
C SER A 23 -13.39 9.94 -10.38
N CYS A 24 -14.04 9.53 -9.29
CA CYS A 24 -13.44 8.55 -8.39
C CYS A 24 -12.98 7.39 -9.27
N LYS A 25 -11.66 7.17 -9.37
CA LYS A 25 -11.14 6.02 -10.11
C LYS A 25 -11.79 4.78 -9.50
N GLU A 26 -12.40 3.94 -10.33
CA GLU A 26 -12.99 2.70 -9.83
C GLU A 26 -11.93 1.90 -9.10
N GLU A 27 -12.26 1.46 -7.88
CA GLU A 27 -11.36 0.63 -7.10
C GLU A 27 -11.22 -0.73 -7.76
N LYS A 28 -9.97 -1.15 -8.03
CA LYS A 28 -9.67 -2.46 -8.63
C LYS A 28 -9.83 -3.58 -7.60
N TYR A 29 -9.48 -3.30 -6.35
CA TYR A 29 -9.50 -4.24 -5.24
C TYR A 29 -10.46 -3.76 -4.15
N SER A 30 -11.41 -4.62 -3.78
CA SER A 30 -12.39 -4.36 -2.71
C SER A 30 -12.06 -5.04 -1.39
N ASN A 31 -11.15 -6.03 -1.38
CA ASN A 31 -10.69 -6.67 -0.15
C ASN A 31 -9.50 -5.88 0.41
N LEU A 32 -9.77 -5.02 1.39
CA LEU A 32 -8.78 -4.12 1.98
C LEU A 32 -8.55 -4.47 3.45
N LYS A 33 -7.30 -4.34 3.89
CA LYS A 33 -6.89 -4.46 5.29
C LYS A 33 -6.68 -3.08 5.88
N GLU A 34 -7.45 -2.79 6.91
CA GLU A 34 -7.27 -1.63 7.80
C GLU A 34 -6.00 -1.77 8.64
N MET A 35 -5.37 -0.64 8.97
CA MET A 35 -4.28 -0.61 9.93
C MET A 35 -4.79 -0.94 11.34
N GLU A 36 -4.03 -1.75 12.07
CA GLU A 36 -4.36 -2.11 13.45
C GLU A 36 -4.42 -0.85 14.33
N SER A 37 -5.45 -0.78 15.19
CA SER A 37 -5.78 0.45 15.93
C SER A 37 -4.68 0.96 16.86
N GLU A 38 -3.75 0.10 17.27
CA GLU A 38 -2.65 0.46 18.18
C GLU A 38 -1.58 1.34 17.52
N TYR A 39 -1.51 1.37 16.19
CA TYR A 39 -0.58 2.18 15.41
C TYR A 39 -1.20 3.49 14.92
N LYS A 40 -2.48 3.75 15.20
CA LYS A 40 -3.09 5.03 14.81
C LYS A 40 -2.42 6.19 15.54
N ALA A 41 -2.27 7.33 14.85
CA ALA A 41 -1.61 8.53 15.35
C ALA A 41 -0.10 8.38 15.64
N GLU A 42 0.57 7.40 15.03
CA GLU A 42 2.03 7.30 15.09
C GLU A 42 2.75 8.45 14.38
N GLU A 43 2.11 9.06 13.39
CA GLU A 43 2.58 10.28 12.73
C GLU A 43 2.56 11.51 13.64
N LEU A 44 1.92 11.39 14.81
CA LEU A 44 1.84 12.44 15.83
C LEU A 44 2.60 12.06 17.12
N GLY A 45 3.30 10.92 17.13
CA GLY A 45 3.96 10.43 18.34
C GLY A 45 3.03 9.80 19.38
N PHE A 46 1.76 9.55 19.05
CA PHE A 46 0.73 9.15 20.03
C PHE A 46 0.23 7.71 19.89
N ALA A 47 0.84 6.91 19.02
CA ALA A 47 0.42 5.52 18.86
C ALA A 47 0.68 4.70 20.12
N LYS A 48 -0.35 3.95 20.55
CA LYS A 48 -0.33 3.08 21.72
C LYS A 48 0.77 2.01 21.60
N ALA A 49 1.07 1.55 20.39
CA ALA A 49 2.12 0.56 20.12
C ALA A 49 3.51 1.00 20.61
N TRP A 50 3.75 2.31 20.72
CA TRP A 50 5.03 2.90 21.12
C TRP A 50 5.03 3.42 22.58
N ALA A 51 3.93 3.26 23.32
CA ALA A 51 3.72 3.94 24.61
C ALA A 51 4.71 3.54 25.72
N ASP A 52 5.32 2.36 25.65
CA ASP A 52 6.27 1.86 26.65
C ASP A 52 7.73 2.23 26.33
N LEU A 53 8.00 2.89 25.20
CA LEU A 53 9.35 3.31 24.83
C LEU A 53 9.80 4.53 25.66
N PRO A 54 11.09 4.65 25.98
CA PRO A 54 11.62 5.78 26.75
C PRO A 54 11.78 7.07 25.94
N PHE A 55 11.24 7.12 24.72
CA PHE A 55 11.29 8.24 23.78
C PHE A 55 10.07 8.23 22.86
N ASP A 56 9.71 9.40 22.33
CA ASP A 56 8.62 9.56 21.36
C ASP A 56 9.03 8.99 20.00
N VAL A 57 8.11 8.29 19.35
CA VAL A 57 8.28 7.73 18.00
C VAL A 57 7.30 8.40 17.06
N GLU A 58 7.80 9.24 16.16
CA GLU A 58 7.03 9.90 15.11
C GLU A 58 7.35 9.24 13.75
N VAL A 59 6.35 8.61 13.16
CA VAL A 59 6.50 7.92 11.86
C VAL A 59 6.20 8.89 10.73
N GLU A 60 7.09 8.97 9.75
CA GLU A 60 6.90 9.81 8.57
C GLU A 60 5.75 9.27 7.71
N TYR A 61 4.73 10.08 7.45
CA TYR A 61 3.68 9.80 6.47
C TYR A 61 3.89 10.55 5.16
N LEU A 62 3.65 9.86 4.05
CA LEU A 62 3.67 10.45 2.72
C LEU A 62 2.30 11.04 2.37
N GLU A 63 2.04 12.26 2.79
CA GLU A 63 0.73 12.92 2.63
C GLU A 63 0.34 13.20 1.18
N SER A 64 1.31 13.60 0.35
CA SER A 64 1.07 14.01 -1.04
C SER A 64 1.37 12.92 -2.07
N ALA A 65 0.68 12.96 -3.22
CA ALA A 65 1.01 12.11 -4.36
C ALA A 65 2.47 12.30 -4.83
N ALA A 66 3.01 13.52 -4.73
CA ALA A 66 4.40 13.82 -5.11
C ALA A 66 5.43 13.15 -4.18
N GLN A 67 5.12 13.02 -2.88
CA GLN A 67 5.93 12.25 -1.95
C GLN A 67 5.87 10.75 -2.26
N ARG A 68 4.66 10.21 -2.48
CA ARG A 68 4.44 8.79 -2.81
C ARG A 68 5.07 8.38 -4.13
N ALA A 69 5.05 9.25 -5.14
CA ALA A 69 5.59 8.99 -6.47
C ALA A 69 7.07 8.55 -6.44
N LYS A 70 7.85 9.00 -5.44
CA LYS A 70 9.26 8.59 -5.29
C LYS A 70 9.43 7.10 -4.99
N PHE A 71 8.42 6.50 -4.35
CA PHE A 71 8.43 5.11 -3.90
C PHE A 71 7.55 4.20 -4.77
N GLU A 72 6.88 4.75 -5.79
CA GLU A 72 6.03 3.97 -6.67
C GLU A 72 6.87 3.00 -7.50
N VAL A 73 6.40 1.75 -7.55
CA VAL A 73 7.03 0.66 -8.28
C VAL A 73 6.19 0.30 -9.49
N PHE A 74 6.86 0.19 -10.62
CA PHE A 74 6.26 -0.19 -11.88
C PHE A 74 6.79 -1.54 -12.33
N VAL A 75 6.12 -2.13 -13.31
CA VAL A 75 6.63 -3.29 -14.04
C VAL A 75 6.85 -2.89 -15.48
N LYS A 76 8.05 -3.15 -15.99
CA LYS A 76 8.44 -2.89 -17.38
C LYS A 76 9.22 -4.08 -17.90
N ASP A 77 8.79 -4.62 -19.03
CA ASP A 77 9.43 -5.79 -19.68
C ASP A 77 9.61 -6.99 -18.72
N GLY A 78 8.65 -7.18 -17.81
CA GLY A 78 8.67 -8.24 -16.80
C GLY A 78 9.62 -8.00 -15.62
N LEU A 79 10.11 -6.78 -15.44
CA LEU A 79 10.99 -6.37 -14.33
C LEU A 79 10.33 -5.29 -13.47
N MET A 80 10.49 -5.40 -12.16
CA MET A 80 10.16 -4.34 -11.20
C MET A 80 11.15 -3.20 -11.35
N VAL A 81 10.64 -1.99 -11.56
CA VAL A 81 11.44 -0.77 -11.70
C VAL A 81 10.93 0.32 -10.77
N ASP A 82 11.83 1.19 -10.34
CA ASP A 82 11.49 2.37 -9.55
C ASP A 82 10.81 3.47 -10.39
N SER A 83 10.51 4.59 -9.75
CA SER A 83 9.84 5.75 -10.35
C SER A 83 10.59 6.44 -11.49
N VAL A 84 11.89 6.16 -11.67
CA VAL A 84 12.70 6.67 -12.77
C VAL A 84 13.03 5.58 -13.81
N GLY A 85 12.52 4.36 -13.61
CA GLY A 85 12.68 3.23 -14.53
C GLY A 85 13.96 2.40 -14.30
N THR A 86 14.65 2.58 -13.17
CA THR A 86 15.79 1.74 -12.79
C THR A 86 15.29 0.40 -12.25
N PRO A 87 15.86 -0.74 -12.65
CA PRO A 87 15.54 -2.03 -12.03
C PRO A 87 15.71 -1.97 -10.51
N LEU A 88 14.67 -2.40 -9.79
CA LEU A 88 14.66 -2.38 -8.34
C LEU A 88 15.66 -3.42 -7.80
N ASP A 89 16.38 -3.05 -6.73
CA ASP A 89 17.35 -3.93 -6.08
C ASP A 89 17.32 -3.72 -4.56
N THR A 90 16.91 -4.75 -3.83
CA THR A 90 16.76 -4.71 -2.36
C THR A 90 18.04 -5.08 -1.62
N SER A 91 19.09 -5.51 -2.32
CA SER A 91 20.34 -5.99 -1.70
C SER A 91 21.09 -4.91 -0.91
N ASN A 92 20.82 -3.63 -1.20
CA ASN A 92 21.39 -2.49 -0.50
C ASN A 92 20.65 -2.14 0.81
N SER A 93 19.54 -2.82 1.13
CA SER A 93 18.85 -2.68 2.42
C SER A 93 19.59 -3.46 3.51
N ASN A 94 19.59 -2.95 4.74
CA ASN A 94 20.17 -3.65 5.91
C ASN A 94 19.57 -5.05 6.13
N THR A 95 18.33 -5.28 5.68
CA THR A 95 17.63 -6.56 5.79
C THR A 95 17.68 -7.40 4.52
N GLY A 96 18.25 -6.86 3.43
CA GLY A 96 18.14 -7.42 2.08
C GLY A 96 16.73 -7.34 1.47
N LYS A 97 15.79 -6.68 2.17
CA LYS A 97 14.38 -6.61 1.77
C LYS A 97 13.86 -5.18 1.81
N TYR A 98 12.86 -4.91 0.99
CA TYR A 98 12.03 -3.71 1.09
C TYR A 98 10.68 -4.07 1.72
N ILE A 99 10.10 -3.10 2.41
CA ILE A 99 8.68 -3.12 2.75
C ILE A 99 7.87 -2.63 1.55
N PHE A 100 6.68 -3.18 1.35
CA PHE A 100 5.78 -2.74 0.30
C PHE A 100 4.33 -2.63 0.78
N VAL A 101 3.56 -1.77 0.11
CA VAL A 101 2.10 -1.74 0.18
C VAL A 101 1.51 -1.61 -1.21
N MET A 102 0.30 -2.10 -1.39
CA MET A 102 -0.51 -1.93 -2.59
C MET A 102 -1.83 -1.29 -2.21
N ASN A 103 -2.21 -0.19 -2.87
CA ASN A 103 -3.50 0.45 -2.65
C ASN A 103 -4.64 -0.26 -3.41
N SER A 104 -5.87 0.21 -3.22
CA SER A 104 -7.08 -0.35 -3.83
C SER A 104 -7.15 -0.18 -5.36
N GLN A 105 -6.38 0.74 -5.95
CA GLN A 105 -6.22 0.87 -7.40
C GLN A 105 -5.08 0.00 -7.97
N GLY A 106 -4.40 -0.79 -7.12
CA GLY A 106 -3.29 -1.64 -7.52
C GLY A 106 -1.95 -0.90 -7.65
N GLN A 107 -1.83 0.36 -7.24
CA GLN A 107 -0.53 1.04 -7.20
C GLN A 107 0.32 0.46 -6.08
N ILE A 108 1.58 0.18 -6.38
CA ILE A 108 2.52 -0.48 -5.47
C ILE A 108 3.55 0.54 -5.05
N PHE A 109 3.80 0.65 -3.75
CA PHE A 109 4.86 1.49 -3.18
C PHE A 109 5.80 0.60 -2.39
N ALA A 110 7.11 0.76 -2.59
CA ALA A 110 8.11 -0.02 -1.86
C ALA A 110 9.36 0.80 -1.55
N GLY A 111 10.05 0.41 -0.48
CA GLY A 111 11.27 1.08 -0.03
C GLY A 111 11.92 0.37 1.14
N ALA A 112 13.16 0.74 1.44
CA ALA A 112 13.84 0.25 2.62
C ALA A 112 13.14 0.79 3.88
N PRO A 113 12.81 -0.06 4.87
CA PRO A 113 12.27 0.43 6.14
C PRO A 113 13.32 1.24 6.89
N ARG A 114 12.89 2.24 7.65
CA ARG A 114 13.74 2.97 8.60
C ARG A 114 13.20 2.76 10.00
N ILE A 115 14.05 2.25 10.89
CA ILE A 115 13.66 1.88 12.25
C ILE A 115 13.05 3.10 12.93
N PHE A 116 11.84 2.94 13.49
CA PHE A 116 11.03 3.98 14.15
C PHE A 116 10.61 5.18 13.28
N GLU A 117 11.09 5.30 12.04
CA GLU A 117 10.84 6.49 11.20
C GLU A 117 9.96 6.19 9.99
N PHE A 118 10.05 5.00 9.40
CA PHE A 118 9.40 4.70 8.12
C PHE A 118 8.98 3.24 8.03
N HIS A 119 7.67 3.03 8.01
CA HIS A 119 7.01 1.73 8.09
C HIS A 119 5.98 1.58 6.95
N HIS A 120 5.26 0.45 6.90
CA HIS A 120 4.25 0.20 5.85
C HIS A 120 3.18 1.29 5.79
N SER A 121 2.76 1.78 6.96
CA SER A 121 1.81 2.87 7.15
C SER A 121 2.25 4.17 6.47
N SER A 122 3.55 4.44 6.41
CA SER A 122 4.13 5.64 5.83
C SER A 122 3.68 5.89 4.39
N PHE A 123 3.66 4.85 3.56
CA PHE A 123 3.35 4.98 2.14
C PHE A 123 1.94 5.51 1.87
N LEU A 124 0.96 5.01 2.61
CA LEU A 124 -0.46 5.38 2.43
C LEU A 124 -1.01 6.28 3.53
N ALA A 125 -0.14 6.84 4.38
CA ALA A 125 -0.54 7.67 5.53
C ALA A 125 -1.57 6.96 6.42
N GLY A 126 -1.32 5.68 6.73
CA GLY A 126 -2.20 4.83 7.54
C GLY A 126 -3.51 4.39 6.87
N ALA A 127 -3.75 4.74 5.60
CA ALA A 127 -4.96 4.32 4.88
C ALA A 127 -4.97 2.79 4.61
N PRO A 128 -6.15 2.21 4.28
CA PRO A 128 -6.27 0.77 4.04
C PRO A 128 -5.43 0.29 2.85
N VAL A 129 -4.97 -0.95 2.91
CA VAL A 129 -4.14 -1.58 1.87
C VAL A 129 -4.87 -2.75 1.23
N ALA A 130 -4.75 -2.91 -0.08
CA ALA A 130 -5.12 -4.16 -0.76
C ALA A 130 -4.10 -5.28 -0.47
N SER A 131 -2.84 -4.91 -0.23
CA SER A 131 -1.79 -5.83 0.20
C SER A 131 -0.65 -5.09 0.89
N ALA A 132 0.07 -5.77 1.78
CA ALA A 132 1.27 -5.22 2.42
C ALA A 132 2.18 -6.35 2.93
N GLY A 133 3.48 -6.14 2.86
CA GLY A 133 4.45 -7.13 3.33
C GLY A 133 5.89 -6.75 3.02
N GLU A 134 6.75 -7.74 2.83
CA GLU A 134 8.13 -7.56 2.39
C GLU A 134 8.34 -8.16 1.00
N ILE A 135 9.27 -7.58 0.24
CA ILE A 135 9.77 -8.12 -1.03
C ILE A 135 11.29 -8.24 -1.02
N ASP A 136 11.79 -9.26 -1.71
CA ASP A 136 13.19 -9.40 -2.12
C ASP A 136 13.24 -9.34 -3.65
N VAL A 137 14.02 -8.39 -4.17
CA VAL A 137 14.12 -8.12 -5.61
C VAL A 137 15.58 -7.92 -5.97
N ALA A 138 16.06 -8.65 -6.98
CA ALA A 138 17.41 -8.50 -7.50
C ALA A 138 17.36 -8.20 -9.00
N HIS A 139 17.99 -7.10 -9.43
CA HIS A 139 17.97 -6.66 -10.83
C HIS A 139 16.55 -6.59 -11.43
N GLY A 140 15.57 -6.14 -10.64
CA GLY A 140 14.16 -6.06 -11.02
C GLY A 140 13.39 -7.39 -11.01
N LEU A 141 14.03 -8.52 -10.73
CA LEU A 141 13.35 -9.82 -10.62
C LEU A 141 12.79 -10.00 -9.22
N LEU A 142 11.48 -10.22 -9.11
CA LEU A 142 10.82 -10.55 -7.84
C LEU A 142 11.22 -11.95 -7.39
N LEU A 143 12.08 -12.05 -6.38
CA LEU A 143 12.59 -13.31 -5.86
C LEU A 143 11.71 -13.87 -4.75
N MET A 144 11.14 -13.01 -3.91
CA MET A 144 10.27 -13.40 -2.80
C MET A 144 9.30 -12.27 -2.43
N ASN A 145 8.13 -12.65 -1.94
CA ASN A 145 7.24 -11.80 -1.19
C ASN A 145 6.55 -12.57 -0.06
N ASN A 146 6.06 -11.83 0.93
CA ASN A 146 5.26 -12.32 2.04
C ASN A 146 4.22 -11.26 2.45
N ASN A 147 3.44 -11.55 3.50
CA ASN A 147 2.45 -10.66 4.10
C ASN A 147 2.93 -10.01 5.42
N ASP A 148 4.25 -9.97 5.67
CA ASP A 148 4.82 -9.44 6.90
C ASP A 148 4.84 -7.91 6.91
N SER A 149 3.79 -7.30 7.44
CA SER A 149 3.66 -5.84 7.51
C SER A 149 3.61 -5.25 8.91
N GLY A 150 3.49 -6.06 9.96
CA GLY A 150 3.43 -5.60 11.35
C GLY A 150 2.16 -4.81 11.70
N HIS A 151 1.99 -3.61 11.13
CA HIS A 151 0.92 -2.66 11.42
C HIS A 151 -0.42 -3.07 10.78
N TYR A 152 -0.37 -3.72 9.61
CA TYR A 152 -1.57 -4.18 8.92
C TYR A 152 -1.84 -5.67 9.14
N LYS A 153 -0.84 -6.55 9.10
CA LYS A 153 -1.04 -8.02 9.20
C LYS A 153 -2.12 -8.55 8.23
N PRO A 154 -2.00 -8.29 6.92
CA PRO A 154 -2.93 -8.83 5.93
C PRO A 154 -2.84 -10.36 5.86
N ASN A 155 -3.95 -11.01 5.51
CA ASN A 155 -4.01 -12.47 5.34
C ASN A 155 -3.58 -12.90 3.91
N ASN A 156 -3.66 -14.19 3.61
CA ASN A 156 -3.26 -14.73 2.31
C ASN A 156 -4.09 -14.17 1.14
N ASP A 157 -5.39 -13.89 1.31
CA ASP A 157 -6.22 -13.32 0.23
C ASP A 157 -5.69 -11.96 -0.25
N HIS A 158 -5.15 -11.16 0.67
CA HIS A 158 -4.53 -9.87 0.33
C HIS A 158 -3.19 -10.07 -0.39
N ASN A 159 -2.42 -11.10 -0.04
CA ASN A 159 -1.18 -11.46 -0.73
C ASN A 159 -1.48 -11.95 -2.16
N ASP A 160 -2.54 -12.72 -2.34
CA ASP A 160 -3.02 -13.19 -3.64
C ASP A 160 -3.41 -12.03 -4.58
N GLN A 161 -3.96 -10.94 -4.02
CA GLN A 161 -4.22 -9.71 -4.79
C GLN A 161 -2.93 -9.12 -5.37
N PHE A 162 -1.85 -9.07 -4.57
CA PHE A 162 -0.54 -8.59 -5.03
C PHE A 162 0.05 -9.50 -6.12
N PHE A 163 0.00 -10.82 -5.94
CA PHE A 163 0.47 -11.75 -6.97
C PHE A 163 -0.31 -11.63 -8.28
N SER A 164 -1.63 -11.49 -8.17
CA SER A 164 -2.50 -11.31 -9.33
C SER A 164 -2.13 -10.03 -10.09
N GLU A 165 -1.90 -8.92 -9.36
CA GLU A 165 -1.43 -7.65 -9.95
C GLU A 165 -0.08 -7.83 -10.66
N MET A 166 0.90 -8.45 -10.00
CA MET A 166 2.25 -8.64 -10.55
C MET A 166 2.25 -9.51 -11.81
N LYS A 167 1.47 -10.60 -11.80
CA LYS A 167 1.31 -11.49 -12.95
C LYS A 167 0.61 -10.78 -14.11
N GLU A 168 -0.44 -10.02 -13.84
CA GLU A 168 -1.15 -9.21 -14.85
C GLU A 168 -0.21 -8.19 -15.49
N ARG A 169 0.70 -7.61 -14.71
CA ARG A 169 1.74 -6.69 -15.17
C ARG A 169 2.91 -7.35 -15.91
N GLY A 170 2.94 -8.68 -16.02
CA GLY A 170 3.92 -9.42 -16.81
C GLY A 170 5.13 -9.94 -16.03
N ILE A 171 5.08 -9.97 -14.70
CA ILE A 171 6.11 -10.63 -13.87
C ILE A 171 5.99 -12.15 -14.03
N ASP A 172 7.12 -12.81 -14.29
CA ASP A 172 7.22 -14.26 -14.34
C ASP A 172 7.30 -14.86 -12.93
N ALA A 173 6.13 -15.16 -12.37
CA ALA A 173 6.00 -15.73 -11.03
C ALA A 173 6.65 -17.12 -10.87
N SER A 174 7.05 -17.81 -11.96
CA SER A 174 7.72 -19.13 -11.84
C SER A 174 9.11 -19.04 -11.18
N LYS A 175 9.69 -17.84 -11.15
CA LYS A 175 10.99 -17.54 -10.55
C LYS A 175 10.87 -16.96 -9.13
N THR A 176 9.66 -16.68 -8.69
CA THR A 176 9.36 -16.10 -7.38
C THR A 176 9.12 -17.20 -6.37
N ARG A 177 9.81 -17.15 -5.24
CA ARG A 177 9.54 -18.00 -4.07
C ARG A 177 8.48 -17.32 -3.23
N GLU A 178 7.25 -17.80 -3.31
CA GLU A 178 6.22 -17.39 -2.37
C GLU A 178 6.54 -17.95 -0.97
N TYR A 179 6.64 -17.05 0.01
CA TYR A 179 6.67 -17.44 1.42
C TYR A 179 5.32 -17.15 2.05
N VAL A 180 4.49 -18.18 2.14
CA VAL A 180 3.28 -18.15 2.96
C VAL A 180 3.72 -18.24 4.41
N LYS A 181 3.53 -17.16 5.18
CA LYS A 181 3.67 -17.25 6.63
C LYS A 181 2.49 -18.05 7.18
N LYS A 182 2.79 -19.07 7.99
CA LYS A 182 1.75 -19.87 8.66
C LYS A 182 0.90 -18.96 9.55
N ASP A 183 -0.41 -19.14 9.43
CA ASP A 183 -1.42 -18.61 10.35
C ASP A 183 -1.06 -18.84 11.82
#